data_AF-A0A8H3HW92-F1
#
_entry.id   AF-A0A8H3HW92-F1
#
_cell.length_a   1.000
_cell.length_b   1.000
_cell.length_c   1.000
_cell.angle_alpha   90.00
_cell.angle_beta   90.00
_cell.angle_gamma   90.00
#
_symmetry.space_group_name_H-M   'P 1'
#
loop_
_entity.id
_entity.type
_entity.pdbx_description
1 polymer ?
#
loop_
_entity_poly.entity_id
_entity_poly.type
_entity_poly.pdbx_seq_one_letter_code
_entity_poly.pdbx_strand_id
1 'polypeptide(L)'
;MEEQSAGAPRKRQRTQKQPARAKRGRLADFMNLPTDIFTLIASYLLPVDILSLAQANKFFRGLLMTKSSRNIWLNAMKNVKGLPACPTEMSEPEYVALLFTNVCSVDEAA
;
A
#
# COMPACT_ATOMS: atom_id res chain seq x y z
N MET A 1 37.82 64.41 -17.45
CA MET A 1 37.85 64.12 -16.01
C MET A 1 36.46 63.63 -15.66
N GLU A 2 36.39 62.37 -15.22
CA GLU A 2 35.33 61.72 -14.41
C GLU A 2 33.94 61.57 -15.07
N GLU A 3 33.47 60.39 -15.52
CA GLU A 3 33.31 59.06 -14.90
C GLU A 3 32.03 58.91 -14.05
N GLN A 4 31.20 57.93 -14.49
CA GLN A 4 30.15 57.18 -13.75
C GLN A 4 28.83 57.89 -13.39
N SER A 5 27.66 57.23 -13.36
CA SER A 5 27.40 55.81 -13.18
C SER A 5 26.05 55.42 -13.80
N ALA A 6 26.04 54.53 -14.80
CA ALA A 6 24.81 53.87 -15.24
C ALA A 6 24.51 52.74 -14.25
N GLY A 7 23.49 52.95 -13.41
CA GLY A 7 23.08 51.99 -12.38
C GLY A 7 22.73 50.62 -12.97
N ALA A 8 23.44 49.59 -12.50
CA ALA A 8 23.23 48.21 -12.91
C ALA A 8 21.81 47.69 -12.56
N PRO A 9 21.20 46.82 -13.39
CA PRO A 9 19.87 46.30 -13.10
C PRO A 9 19.92 45.34 -11.90
N ARG A 10 19.04 45.60 -10.93
CA ARG A 10 18.92 44.86 -9.66
C ARG A 10 18.55 43.40 -9.94
N LYS A 11 19.46 42.45 -9.63
CA LYS A 11 19.17 41.01 -9.70
C LYS A 11 17.92 40.69 -8.86
N ARG A 12 16.88 40.17 -9.51
CA ARG A 12 15.68 39.62 -8.85
C ARG A 12 16.12 38.54 -7.87
N GLN A 13 15.99 38.80 -6.57
CA GLN A 13 16.13 37.78 -5.54
C GLN A 13 15.04 36.72 -5.76
N ARG A 14 15.46 35.48 -6.01
CA ARG A 14 14.57 34.33 -6.05
C ARG A 14 13.99 34.14 -4.65
N THR A 15 12.74 34.53 -4.44
CA THR A 15 12.00 34.22 -3.22
C THR A 15 12.02 32.70 -3.04
N GLN A 16 12.67 32.25 -1.98
CA GLN A 16 12.71 30.85 -1.59
C GLN A 16 11.28 30.48 -1.18
N LYS A 17 10.51 29.90 -2.11
CA LYS A 17 9.18 29.37 -1.81
C LYS A 17 9.37 28.35 -0.68
N GLN A 18 8.85 28.67 0.50
CA GLN A 18 8.82 27.69 1.58
C GLN A 18 8.10 26.44 1.09
N PRO A 19 8.59 25.23 1.41
CA PRO A 19 7.92 24.01 1.00
C PRO A 19 6.51 24.05 1.60
N ALA A 20 5.50 24.10 0.72
CA ALA A 20 4.11 24.00 1.15
C ALA A 20 4.00 22.70 1.96
N ARG A 21 3.58 22.81 3.23
CA ARG A 21 3.42 21.65 4.10
C ARG A 21 2.51 20.65 3.40
N ALA A 22 3.06 19.50 3.03
CA ALA A 22 2.29 18.45 2.38
C ALA A 22 1.08 18.14 3.27
N LYS A 23 -0.12 18.24 2.70
CA LYS A 23 -1.36 17.94 3.43
C LYS A 23 -1.30 16.47 3.84
N ARG A 24 -1.16 16.21 5.14
CA ARG A 24 -1.18 14.85 5.70
C ARG A 24 -2.53 14.25 5.34
N GLY A 25 -2.52 13.14 4.60
CA GLY A 25 -3.75 12.45 4.21
C GLY A 25 -4.53 11.98 5.43
N ARG A 26 -5.86 11.89 5.33
CA ARG A 26 -6.74 11.46 6.44
C ARG A 26 -6.40 10.06 6.99
N LEU A 27 -5.74 9.24 6.18
CA LEU A 27 -5.30 7.88 6.54
C LEU A 27 -3.81 7.80 6.89
N ALA A 28 -3.11 8.93 7.02
CA ALA A 28 -1.68 8.91 7.36
C ALA A 28 -1.41 8.23 8.70
N ASP A 29 -2.35 8.32 9.65
CA ASP A 29 -2.20 7.71 10.96
C ASP A 29 -2.48 6.20 10.94
N PHE A 30 -3.27 5.72 9.97
CA PHE A 30 -3.48 4.29 9.76
C PHE A 30 -2.19 3.56 9.40
N MET A 31 -1.29 4.22 8.65
CA MET A 31 0.03 3.67 8.31
C MET A 31 0.98 3.60 9.52
N ASN A 32 0.66 4.27 10.63
CA ASN A 32 1.44 4.21 11.87
C ASN A 32 0.87 3.20 12.88
N LEU A 33 -0.17 2.45 12.51
CA LEU A 33 -0.77 1.44 13.37
C LEU A 33 0.22 0.26 13.57
N PRO A 34 0.33 -0.32 14.78
CA PRO A 34 1.08 -1.55 14.97
C PRO A 34 0.54 -2.66 14.07
N THR A 35 1.46 -3.44 13.50
CA THR A 35 1.16 -4.54 12.59
C THR A 35 0.11 -5.50 13.17
N ASP A 36 0.20 -5.84 14.46
CA ASP A 36 -0.71 -6.79 15.11
C ASP A 36 -2.17 -6.30 15.16
N ILE A 37 -2.38 -5.00 15.32
CA ILE A 37 -3.74 -4.42 15.28
C ILE A 37 -4.26 -4.42 13.85
N PHE A 38 -3.38 -4.14 12.88
CA PHE A 38 -3.74 -4.25 11.47
C PHE A 38 -4.13 -5.68 11.08
N THR A 39 -3.35 -6.69 11.51
CA THR A 39 -3.65 -8.10 11.18
C THR A 39 -4.95 -8.56 11.81
N LEU A 40 -5.28 -8.08 13.02
CA LEU A 40 -6.57 -8.31 13.65
C LEU A 40 -7.70 -7.72 12.80
N ILE A 41 -7.61 -6.45 12.40
CA ILE A 41 -8.63 -5.81 11.54
C ILE A 41 -8.76 -6.57 10.21
N ALA A 42 -7.63 -6.89 9.57
CA ALA A 42 -7.60 -7.61 8.30
C ALA A 42 -8.29 -8.99 8.40
N SER A 43 -8.19 -9.68 9.53
CA SER A 43 -8.84 -10.99 9.72
C SER A 43 -10.38 -10.95 9.67
N TYR A 44 -10.99 -9.78 9.89
CA TYR A 44 -12.43 -9.57 9.78
C TYR A 44 -12.90 -9.12 8.39
N LEU A 45 -11.97 -8.87 7.46
CA LEU A 45 -12.29 -8.45 6.10
C LEU A 45 -12.64 -9.64 5.21
N LEU A 46 -13.26 -9.35 4.06
CA LEU A 46 -13.39 -10.34 3.00
C LEU A 46 -12.02 -10.58 2.33
N PRO A 47 -11.77 -11.79 1.82
CA PRO A 47 -10.49 -12.10 1.19
C PRO A 47 -10.21 -11.19 -0.03
N VAL A 48 -11.25 -10.78 -0.77
CA VAL A 48 -11.14 -9.82 -1.88
C VAL A 48 -10.68 -8.43 -1.43
N ASP A 49 -11.07 -8.00 -0.23
CA ASP A 49 -10.66 -6.70 0.31
C ASP A 49 -9.19 -6.74 0.73
N ILE A 50 -8.74 -7.84 1.32
CA ILE A 50 -7.33 -8.06 1.67
C ILE A 50 -6.47 -8.07 0.40
N LEU A 51 -6.92 -8.75 -0.65
CA LEU A 51 -6.25 -8.75 -1.93
C LEU A 51 -6.15 -7.34 -2.51
N SER A 52 -7.25 -6.58 -2.48
CA SER A 52 -7.29 -5.20 -2.94
C SER A 52 -6.33 -4.30 -2.14
N LEU A 53 -6.26 -4.47 -0.82
CA LEU A 53 -5.32 -3.76 0.06
C LEU A 53 -3.86 -4.08 -0.28
N ALA A 54 -3.55 -5.35 -0.51
CA ALA A 54 -2.23 -5.80 -0.91
C ALA A 54 -1.80 -5.20 -2.26
N GLN A 55 -2.73 -5.06 -3.22
CA GLN A 55 -2.43 -4.46 -4.52
C GLN A 55 -2.31 -2.93 -4.47
N ALA A 56 -3.08 -2.27 -3.60
CA ALA A 56 -3.13 -0.81 -3.51
C ALA A 56 -1.85 -0.18 -2.93
N ASN A 57 -1.10 -0.88 -2.08
CA ASN A 57 0.07 -0.32 -1.39
C ASN A 57 1.22 -1.33 -1.28
N LYS A 58 2.44 -0.92 -1.64
CA LYS A 58 3.66 -1.74 -1.52
C LYS A 58 3.92 -2.22 -0.09
N PHE A 59 3.60 -1.41 0.92
CA PHE A 59 3.73 -1.80 2.32
C PHE A 59 2.79 -2.97 2.65
N PHE A 60 1.51 -2.84 2.32
CA PHE A 60 0.54 -3.91 2.55
C PHE A 60 0.85 -5.14 1.71
N ARG A 61 1.34 -4.98 0.47
CA ARG A 61 1.84 -6.10 -0.33
C ARG A 61 2.92 -6.89 0.41
N GLY A 62 3.95 -6.20 0.91
CA GLY A 62 5.06 -6.82 1.64
C GLY A 62 4.63 -7.47 2.97
N LEU A 63 3.53 -7.02 3.56
CA LEU A 63 2.99 -7.60 4.80
C LEU A 63 2.06 -8.80 4.51
N LEU A 64 1.12 -8.65 3.59
CA LEU A 64 0.03 -9.60 3.32
C LEU A 64 0.40 -10.70 2.31
N MET A 65 1.47 -10.56 1.53
CA MET A 65 1.91 -11.58 0.57
C MET A 65 3.06 -12.43 1.12
N THR A 66 3.09 -12.65 2.43
CA THR A 66 4.14 -13.41 3.11
C THR A 66 3.58 -14.65 3.80
N LYS A 67 4.40 -15.70 3.95
CA LYS A 67 4.01 -16.94 4.65
C LYS A 67 3.57 -16.70 6.10
N SER A 68 4.08 -15.65 6.77
CA SER A 68 3.68 -15.28 8.14
C SER A 68 2.26 -14.71 8.23
N SER A 69 1.74 -14.16 7.14
CA SER A 69 0.38 -13.61 7.06
C SER A 69 -0.70 -14.66 6.76
N ARG A 70 -0.33 -15.93 6.65
CA ARG A 70 -1.24 -17.06 6.33
C ARG A 70 -2.49 -17.09 7.21
N ASN A 71 -2.33 -16.89 8.52
CA ASN A 71 -3.45 -16.89 9.46
C ASN A 71 -4.49 -15.81 9.14
N ILE A 72 -4.07 -14.67 8.60
CA ILE A 72 -4.96 -13.57 8.21
C ILE A 72 -5.85 -14.03 7.06
N TRP A 73 -5.25 -14.62 6.02
CA TRP A 73 -5.97 -15.14 4.86
C TRP A 73 -6.94 -16.27 5.23
N LEU A 74 -6.50 -17.22 6.04
CA LEU A 74 -7.35 -18.31 6.49
C LEU A 74 -8.56 -17.80 7.28
N ASN A 75 -8.39 -16.77 8.12
CA ASN A 75 -9.49 -16.16 8.86
C ASN A 75 -10.41 -15.35 7.94
N ALA A 76 -9.85 -14.60 7.01
CA ALA A 76 -10.62 -13.85 6.02
C ALA A 76 -11.48 -14.75 5.13
N MET A 77 -10.93 -15.89 4.70
CA MET A 77 -11.63 -16.89 3.90
C MET A 77 -12.85 -17.47 4.64
N LYS A 78 -12.78 -17.64 5.96
CA LYS A 78 -13.93 -18.09 6.78
C LYS A 78 -15.07 -17.06 6.78
N ASN A 79 -14.81 -15.80 6.44
CA ASN A 79 -15.86 -14.78 6.33
C ASN A 79 -16.73 -14.98 5.09
N VAL A 80 -16.30 -15.81 4.12
CA VAL A 80 -17.07 -16.16 2.91
C VAL A 80 -17.79 -17.49 3.12
N LYS A 81 -19.12 -17.46 3.09
CA LYS A 81 -19.95 -18.67 3.22
C LYS A 81 -19.80 -19.56 1.98
N GLY A 82 -19.53 -20.84 2.20
CA GLY A 82 -19.45 -21.85 1.14
C GLY A 82 -18.17 -21.80 0.30
N LEU A 83 -17.14 -21.09 0.76
CA LEU A 83 -15.86 -21.06 0.06
C LEU A 83 -15.14 -22.40 0.21
N PRO A 84 -14.63 -23.02 -0.87
CA PRO A 84 -13.81 -24.21 -0.77
C PRO A 84 -12.52 -23.91 0.00
N ALA A 85 -11.95 -24.95 0.61
CA ALA A 85 -10.60 -24.84 1.16
C ALA A 85 -9.59 -24.59 0.03
N CYS A 86 -8.53 -23.83 0.34
CA CYS A 86 -7.42 -23.62 -0.58
C CYS A 86 -6.78 -24.98 -0.95
N PRO A 87 -6.55 -25.26 -2.24
CA PRO A 87 -5.78 -26.43 -2.67
C PRO A 87 -4.37 -26.43 -2.06
N THR A 88 -3.80 -27.62 -1.81
CA THR A 88 -2.45 -27.76 -1.22
C THR A 88 -1.34 -27.19 -2.11
N GLU A 89 -1.56 -27.19 -3.42
CA GLU A 89 -0.60 -26.75 -4.44
C GLU A 89 -0.54 -25.22 -4.61
N MET A 90 -1.39 -24.46 -3.90
CA MET A 90 -1.54 -23.02 -4.10
C MET A 90 -1.50 -22.26 -2.78
N SER A 91 -0.97 -21.04 -2.80
CA SER A 91 -1.03 -20.15 -1.64
C SER A 91 -2.43 -19.53 -1.51
N GLU A 92 -2.83 -19.20 -0.27
CA GLU A 92 -4.13 -18.57 -0.04
C GLU A 92 -4.34 -17.25 -0.81
N PRO A 93 -3.33 -16.35 -0.93
CA PRO A 93 -3.47 -15.13 -1.73
C PRO A 93 -3.69 -15.41 -3.22
N GLU A 94 -3.00 -16.39 -3.79
CA GLU A 94 -3.15 -16.80 -5.20
C GLU A 94 -4.54 -17.40 -5.44
N TYR A 95 -5.01 -18.24 -4.52
CA TYR A 95 -6.33 -18.85 -4.63
C TYR A 95 -7.43 -17.80 -4.57
N VAL A 96 -7.31 -16.79 -3.69
CA VAL A 96 -8.24 -15.66 -3.67
C VAL A 96 -8.14 -14.83 -4.95
N ALA A 97 -6.94 -14.58 -5.46
CA ALA A 97 -6.77 -13.85 -6.71
C ALA A 97 -7.44 -14.58 -7.88
N LEU A 98 -7.31 -15.90 -7.95
CA LEU A 98 -7.96 -16.74 -8.95
C LEU A 98 -9.49 -16.69 -8.87
N LEU A 99 -10.04 -16.65 -7.65
CA LEU A 99 -11.49 -16.65 -7.43
C LEU A 99 -12.15 -15.29 -7.69
N PHE A 100 -11.47 -14.20 -7.31
CA PHE A 100 -12.09 -12.87 -7.25
C PHE A 100 -11.55 -11.88 -8.29
N THR A 101 -10.52 -12.25 -9.05
CA THR A 101 -9.94 -11.37 -10.06
C THR A 101 -9.78 -12.08 -11.40
N ASN A 102 -9.69 -11.29 -12.47
CA ASN A 102 -9.38 -11.78 -13.82
C ASN A 102 -7.88 -11.57 -14.16
N VAL A 103 -7.02 -11.51 -13.14
CA VAL A 103 -5.59 -11.23 -13.31
C VAL A 103 -4.82 -12.54 -13.27
N CYS A 104 -4.04 -12.82 -14.31
CA CYS A 104 -3.10 -13.93 -14.30
C CYS A 104 -1.89 -13.57 -13.45
N SER A 105 -1.67 -14.27 -12.34
CA SER A 105 -0.41 -14.29 -11.61
C SER A 105 0.45 -15.45 -12.13
N VAL A 106 1.72 -15.16 -12.44
CA VAL A 106 2.70 -16.23 -12.66
C VAL A 106 3.11 -16.78 -11.30
N ASP A 107 2.89 -18.07 -11.09
CA ASP A 107 3.39 -18.84 -9.94
C ASP A 107 4.93 -18.80 -9.99
N GLU A 108 5.55 -17.81 -9.34
CA GLU A 108 6.97 -17.87 -9.05
C GLU A 108 7.11 -18.54 -7.68
N ALA A 109 7.05 -19.87 -7.69
CA ALA A 109 7.37 -20.70 -6.53
C ALA A 109 8.83 -20.46 -6.14
N ALA A 110 9.03 -19.62 -5.11
CA ALA A 110 10.31 -19.39 -4.44
C ALA A 110 10.36 -20.05 -3.05
#